data_AF-A0A9X1WVT5-F1
#
_entry.id   AF-A0A9X1WVT5-F1
#
_cell.length_a   1.000
_cell.length_b   1.000
_cell.length_c   1.000
_cell.angle_alpha   90.00
_cell.angle_beta   90.00
_cell.angle_gamma   90.00
#
_symmetry.space_group_name_H-M   'P 1'
#
loop_
_entity.id
_entity.type
_entity.pdbx_description
1 polymer ?
#
loop_
_entity_poly.entity_id
_entity_poly.type
_entity_poly.pdbx_seq_one_letter_code
_entity_poly.pdbx_strand_id
1 'polypeptide(L)'
;MEVNENKLKIILSKVPEVTIFFWIIKILCTTVGETFADFINFNLGLGLTATTVIMGIAFFIVLFFQFRATKYVPSIYWLTVVLISVFGTLVTDNLTDNIGVPLETSTIFFSVLLGLTFLFWYLSERTLSIHSIYTRKREVFYWLTILFTFALGTAVGDLFSEQLGLGYLRTGITVIIIIACVYLAYKFLNLDGVLAFWIAYILTRPLGASLGDFLSQPNANGGLGLGTTVTSVIFLIAILAIIVFLAITKIDTNPKSEPVETNQSNRSKKNVLTQTIVVLCIFLAVVIGGYVGLSNNIASQAGSTQAATLSGQLTDFINIENDMLNAVNSKDFATAKKGADNLEHQWDTAEPKLRKIDSTTWVQIDGTIDVVLSAVRSGSPDANQCKTALNDSLSTLNGANKSASQSDSSQTTTSGGNASQNKLAGQLTDFVNIENDMLNNVNSNDFASAKKGADNLEHQWDTSEPKLRKMDSKTWVQIDGTIDVVLSAVRSGSPDASKCKTALNDSLSVLNGANK
;
A
#
# COMPACT_ATOMS: atom_id res chain seq x y z
N MET A 1 -53.63 -0.32 -11.01
CA MET A 1 -52.90 0.87 -10.52
C MET A 1 -51.44 0.55 -10.19
N GLU A 2 -51.12 -0.54 -9.49
CA GLU A 2 -49.74 -0.94 -9.16
C GLU A 2 -48.79 -1.13 -10.36
N VAL A 3 -49.27 -1.71 -11.47
CA VAL A 3 -48.46 -1.89 -12.69
C VAL A 3 -48.02 -0.54 -13.27
N ASN A 4 -48.87 0.49 -13.16
CA ASN A 4 -48.56 1.82 -13.67
C ASN A 4 -47.58 2.56 -12.75
N GLU A 5 -47.69 2.36 -11.42
CA GLU A 5 -46.72 2.89 -10.46
C GLU A 5 -45.32 2.30 -10.62
N ASN A 6 -45.20 0.98 -10.82
CA ASN A 6 -43.89 0.36 -11.03
C ASN A 6 -43.24 0.84 -12.34
N LYS A 7 -44.04 1.02 -13.40
CA LYS A 7 -43.56 1.60 -14.66
C LYS A 7 -43.11 3.05 -14.48
N LEU A 8 -43.85 3.85 -13.70
CA LEU A 8 -43.47 5.22 -13.33
C LEU A 8 -42.19 5.26 -12.48
N LYS A 9 -42.02 4.34 -11.51
CA LYS A 9 -40.82 4.23 -10.67
C LYS A 9 -39.57 3.86 -11.50
N ILE A 10 -39.73 2.99 -12.50
CA ILE A 10 -38.65 2.63 -13.45
C ILE A 10 -38.30 3.83 -14.35
N ILE A 11 -39.30 4.56 -14.88
CA ILE A 11 -39.09 5.77 -15.71
C ILE A 11 -38.45 6.92 -14.91
N LEU A 12 -38.67 6.98 -13.59
CA LEU A 12 -38.10 7.97 -12.67
C LEU A 12 -36.75 7.56 -12.07
N SER A 13 -36.29 6.32 -12.30
CA SER A 13 -34.98 5.88 -11.84
C SER A 13 -33.88 6.70 -12.52
N LYS A 14 -32.91 7.16 -11.73
CA LYS A 14 -31.72 7.86 -12.22
C LYS A 14 -30.56 6.93 -12.60
N VAL A 15 -30.75 5.63 -12.45
CA VAL A 15 -29.74 4.59 -12.66
C VAL A 15 -30.15 3.71 -13.84
N PRO A 16 -29.20 3.29 -14.71
CA PRO A 16 -29.48 2.43 -15.85
C PRO A 16 -30.06 1.08 -15.46
N GLU A 17 -30.74 0.43 -16.41
CA GLU A 17 -31.11 -0.97 -16.27
C GLU A 17 -29.87 -1.87 -16.25
N VAL A 18 -29.90 -2.90 -15.39
CA VAL A 18 -28.81 -3.88 -15.24
C VAL A 18 -28.84 -4.86 -16.41
N THR A 19 -28.34 -4.44 -17.55
CA THR A 19 -28.17 -5.25 -18.76
C THR A 19 -26.73 -5.76 -18.89
N ILE A 20 -26.43 -6.56 -19.92
CA ILE A 20 -25.04 -6.95 -20.20
C ILE A 20 -24.14 -5.72 -20.47
N PHE A 21 -24.68 -4.67 -21.11
CA PHE A 21 -23.95 -3.44 -21.38
C PHE A 21 -23.57 -2.70 -20.10
N PHE A 22 -24.44 -2.73 -19.09
CA PHE A 22 -24.12 -2.16 -17.77
C PHE A 22 -22.85 -2.78 -17.19
N TRP A 23 -22.74 -4.12 -17.22
CA TRP A 23 -21.58 -4.83 -16.70
C TRP A 23 -20.32 -4.57 -17.52
N ILE A 24 -20.44 -4.57 -18.85
CA ILE A 24 -19.31 -4.28 -19.75
C ILE A 24 -18.75 -2.88 -19.47
N ILE A 25 -19.59 -1.83 -19.51
CA ILE A 25 -19.13 -0.45 -19.31
C ILE A 25 -18.56 -0.30 -17.90
N LYS A 26 -19.20 -0.89 -16.88
CA LYS A 26 -18.71 -0.85 -15.51
C LYS A 26 -17.29 -1.43 -15.40
N ILE A 27 -17.04 -2.60 -15.98
CA ILE A 27 -15.70 -3.23 -15.97
C ILE A 27 -14.69 -2.32 -16.70
N LEU A 28 -15.05 -1.76 -17.85
CA LEU A 28 -14.18 -0.83 -18.56
C LEU A 28 -13.89 0.42 -17.73
N CYS A 29 -14.90 1.03 -17.09
CA CYS A 29 -14.72 2.19 -16.22
C CYS A 29 -13.85 1.86 -14.99
N THR A 30 -13.95 0.64 -14.45
CA THR A 30 -13.07 0.22 -13.36
C THR A 30 -11.62 0.09 -13.82
N THR A 31 -11.36 -0.45 -15.01
CA THR A 31 -10.01 -0.55 -15.56
C THR A 31 -9.40 0.80 -15.93
N VAL A 32 -10.21 1.72 -16.48
CA VAL A 32 -9.77 3.11 -16.72
C VAL A 32 -9.48 3.84 -15.41
N GLY A 33 -10.26 3.58 -14.36
CA GLY A 33 -10.06 4.23 -13.06
C GLY A 33 -8.62 4.10 -12.56
N GLU A 34 -8.09 2.88 -12.63
CA GLU A 34 -6.72 2.52 -12.26
C GLU A 34 -5.69 3.17 -13.20
N THR A 35 -5.76 2.79 -14.47
CA THR A 35 -4.76 3.19 -15.47
C THR A 35 -4.71 4.69 -15.74
N PHE A 36 -5.82 5.39 -15.59
CA PHE A 36 -5.89 6.84 -15.77
C PHE A 36 -5.42 7.61 -14.52
N ALA A 37 -5.65 7.08 -13.32
CA ALA A 37 -5.05 7.62 -12.10
C ALA A 37 -3.52 7.58 -12.19
N ASP A 38 -2.97 6.43 -12.55
CA ASP A 38 -1.53 6.24 -12.77
C ASP A 38 -0.98 7.15 -13.86
N PHE A 39 -1.70 7.27 -14.98
CA PHE A 39 -1.29 8.13 -16.07
C PHE A 39 -1.12 9.59 -15.63
N ILE A 40 -2.09 10.13 -14.88
CA ILE A 40 -1.98 11.51 -14.41
C ILE A 40 -0.87 11.63 -13.36
N ASN A 41 -0.73 10.64 -12.48
CA ASN A 41 0.28 10.67 -11.43
C ASN A 41 1.71 10.62 -12.00
N PHE A 42 2.03 9.57 -12.76
CA PHE A 42 3.39 9.27 -13.22
C PHE A 42 3.75 9.97 -14.53
N ASN A 43 2.85 10.02 -15.52
CA ASN A 43 3.21 10.58 -16.84
C ASN A 43 3.11 12.11 -16.89
N LEU A 44 2.19 12.72 -16.13
CA LEU A 44 2.08 14.18 -16.04
C LEU A 44 2.92 14.77 -14.89
N GLY A 45 3.48 13.93 -14.01
CA GLY A 45 4.35 14.36 -12.92
C GLY A 45 3.68 15.28 -11.90
N LEU A 46 2.34 15.27 -11.84
CA LEU A 46 1.57 16.12 -10.92
C LEU A 46 1.69 15.64 -9.46
N GLY A 47 2.09 14.39 -9.26
CA GLY A 47 2.12 13.75 -7.96
C GLY A 47 0.73 13.36 -7.47
N LEU A 48 0.70 12.44 -6.51
CA LEU A 48 -0.51 11.72 -6.12
C LEU A 48 -1.54 12.65 -5.47
N THR A 49 -1.10 13.55 -4.58
CA THR A 49 -1.98 14.48 -3.86
C THR A 49 -2.62 15.51 -4.80
N ALA A 50 -1.86 16.13 -5.71
CA ALA A 50 -2.42 17.12 -6.64
C ALA A 50 -3.42 16.47 -7.60
N THR A 51 -3.08 15.29 -8.10
CA THR A 51 -3.95 14.47 -8.96
C THR A 51 -5.27 14.14 -8.25
N THR A 52 -5.20 13.72 -7.00
CA THR A 52 -6.37 13.45 -6.14
C THR A 52 -7.28 14.67 -6.02
N VAL A 53 -6.71 15.84 -5.77
CA VAL A 53 -7.48 17.09 -5.59
C VAL A 53 -8.16 17.51 -6.91
N ILE A 54 -7.43 17.50 -8.03
CA ILE A 54 -7.96 17.89 -9.34
C ILE A 54 -9.09 16.96 -9.77
N MET A 55 -8.86 15.65 -9.69
CA MET A 55 -9.87 14.65 -10.06
C MET A 55 -11.05 14.65 -9.08
N GLY A 56 -10.81 14.92 -7.81
CA GLY A 56 -11.85 15.12 -6.81
C GLY A 56 -12.76 16.30 -7.15
N ILE A 57 -12.18 17.46 -7.50
CA ILE A 57 -12.97 18.63 -7.93
C ILE A 57 -13.81 18.30 -9.17
N ALA A 58 -13.21 17.66 -10.19
CA ALA A 58 -13.92 17.24 -11.38
C ALA A 58 -15.08 16.28 -11.05
N PHE A 59 -14.83 15.29 -10.20
CA PHE A 59 -15.84 14.35 -9.70
C PHE A 59 -17.01 15.08 -9.02
N PHE A 60 -16.73 15.97 -8.06
CA PHE A 60 -17.80 16.69 -7.33
C PHE A 60 -18.61 17.62 -8.24
N ILE A 61 -17.99 18.23 -9.26
CA ILE A 61 -18.70 19.04 -10.27
C ILE A 61 -19.69 18.17 -11.06
N VAL A 62 -19.25 17.03 -11.59
CA VAL A 62 -20.13 16.15 -12.37
C VAL A 62 -21.20 15.51 -11.48
N LEU A 63 -20.83 15.13 -10.25
CA LEU A 63 -21.76 14.61 -9.25
C LEU A 63 -22.86 15.63 -8.93
N PHE A 64 -22.54 16.93 -8.84
CA PHE A 64 -23.53 17.98 -8.68
C PHE A 64 -24.54 18.01 -9.84
N PHE A 65 -24.07 17.88 -11.09
CA PHE A 65 -24.96 17.79 -12.25
C PHE A 65 -25.81 16.51 -12.23
N GLN A 66 -25.27 15.39 -11.76
CA GLN A 66 -26.02 14.14 -11.57
C GLN A 66 -27.16 14.31 -10.56
N PHE A 67 -26.89 14.93 -9.40
CA PHE A 67 -27.93 15.23 -8.41
C PHE A 67 -29.01 16.18 -8.96
N ARG A 68 -28.64 17.10 -9.86
CA ARG A 68 -29.54 18.06 -10.49
C ARG A 68 -30.38 17.45 -11.62
N ALA A 69 -29.89 16.39 -12.27
CA ALA A 69 -30.64 15.67 -13.29
C ALA A 69 -31.91 15.07 -12.69
N THR A 70 -33.04 15.25 -13.36
CA THR A 70 -34.36 14.76 -12.90
C THR A 70 -34.71 13.38 -13.46
N LYS A 71 -33.91 12.87 -14.39
CA LYS A 71 -34.04 11.58 -15.06
C LYS A 71 -32.66 11.01 -15.34
N TYR A 72 -32.58 9.71 -15.62
CA TYR A 72 -31.34 9.08 -16.07
C TYR A 72 -30.86 9.72 -17.38
N VAL A 73 -29.64 10.28 -17.34
CA VAL A 73 -28.91 10.80 -18.50
C VAL A 73 -27.64 9.95 -18.63
N PRO A 74 -27.55 9.06 -19.65
CA PRO A 74 -26.43 8.12 -19.78
C PRO A 74 -25.06 8.79 -19.68
N SER A 75 -24.85 9.91 -20.38
CA SER A 75 -23.57 10.61 -20.40
C SER A 75 -23.14 11.12 -19.02
N ILE A 76 -24.06 11.73 -18.25
CA ILE A 76 -23.72 12.28 -16.92
C ILE A 76 -23.46 11.14 -15.93
N TYR A 77 -24.30 10.11 -15.96
CA TYR A 77 -24.16 8.96 -15.07
C TYR A 77 -22.83 8.22 -15.31
N TRP A 78 -22.53 7.85 -16.56
CA TRP A 78 -21.29 7.12 -16.87
C TRP A 78 -20.05 7.98 -16.67
N LEU A 79 -20.10 9.29 -16.95
CA LEU A 79 -19.01 10.20 -16.62
C LEU A 79 -18.79 10.27 -15.10
N THR A 80 -19.86 10.30 -14.30
CA THR A 80 -19.75 10.24 -12.83
C THR A 80 -19.10 8.92 -12.40
N VAL A 81 -19.46 7.79 -13.04
CA VAL A 81 -18.87 6.47 -12.74
C VAL A 81 -17.39 6.39 -13.13
N VAL A 82 -16.95 7.05 -14.20
CA VAL A 82 -15.52 7.14 -14.56
C VAL A 82 -14.77 8.03 -13.57
N LEU A 83 -15.32 9.20 -13.21
CA LEU A 83 -14.63 10.11 -12.30
C LEU A 83 -14.55 9.56 -10.88
N ILE A 84 -15.60 8.90 -10.40
CA ILE A 84 -15.58 8.25 -9.08
C ILE A 84 -14.64 7.05 -9.05
N SER A 85 -14.42 6.37 -10.20
CA SER A 85 -13.47 5.26 -10.27
C SER A 85 -12.04 5.73 -10.12
N VAL A 86 -11.67 6.80 -10.84
CA VAL A 86 -10.35 7.44 -10.73
C VAL A 86 -10.14 8.02 -9.34
N PHE A 87 -11.12 8.77 -8.82
CA PHE A 87 -11.01 9.38 -7.50
C PHE A 87 -10.92 8.34 -6.38
N GLY A 88 -11.67 7.24 -6.47
CA GLY A 88 -11.63 6.16 -5.46
C GLY A 88 -10.27 5.44 -5.39
N THR A 89 -9.63 5.21 -6.54
CA THR A 89 -8.23 4.73 -6.63
C THR A 89 -7.30 5.70 -5.91
N LEU A 90 -7.27 6.95 -6.36
CA LEU A 90 -6.36 7.98 -5.84
C LEU A 90 -6.50 8.21 -4.32
N VAL A 91 -7.72 8.09 -3.77
CA VAL A 91 -7.93 8.17 -2.32
C VAL A 91 -7.26 7.01 -1.58
N THR A 92 -7.28 5.82 -2.16
CA THR A 92 -6.65 4.62 -1.59
C THR A 92 -5.15 4.73 -1.66
N ASP A 93 -4.61 5.01 -2.84
CA ASP A 93 -3.16 5.13 -3.08
C ASP A 93 -2.57 6.26 -2.25
N ASN A 94 -3.27 7.40 -2.14
CA ASN A 94 -2.80 8.49 -1.29
C ASN A 94 -2.79 8.12 0.20
N LEU A 95 -3.63 7.16 0.62
CA LEU A 95 -3.58 6.61 1.97
C LEU A 95 -2.40 5.64 2.14
N THR A 96 -2.17 4.76 1.16
CA THR A 96 -1.19 3.68 1.30
C THR A 96 0.22 4.08 0.92
N ASP A 97 0.38 4.81 -0.18
CA ASP A 97 1.67 5.07 -0.79
C ASP A 97 2.27 6.39 -0.31
N ASN A 98 1.41 7.40 -0.09
CA ASN A 98 1.86 8.72 0.37
C ASN A 98 1.82 8.86 1.89
N ILE A 99 0.76 8.38 2.56
CA ILE A 99 0.64 8.43 4.03
C ILE A 99 1.27 7.19 4.69
N GLY A 100 1.52 6.11 3.94
CA GLY A 100 2.16 4.89 4.46
C GLY A 100 1.22 3.97 5.23
N VAL A 101 -0.11 4.09 5.07
CA VAL A 101 -1.07 3.21 5.75
C VAL A 101 -1.02 1.81 5.11
N PRO A 102 -0.83 0.72 5.88
CA PRO A 102 -0.80 -0.63 5.30
C PRO A 102 -2.11 -0.98 4.56
N LEU A 103 -2.00 -1.67 3.41
CA LEU A 103 -3.15 -2.09 2.59
C LEU A 103 -4.17 -2.93 3.37
N GLU A 104 -3.74 -3.74 4.35
CA GLU A 104 -4.69 -4.46 5.22
C GLU A 104 -5.54 -3.51 6.05
N THR A 105 -4.93 -2.44 6.57
CA THR A 105 -5.61 -1.43 7.38
C THR A 105 -6.60 -0.65 6.52
N SER A 106 -6.19 -0.22 5.32
CA SER A 106 -7.06 0.45 4.34
C SER A 106 -8.23 -0.44 3.92
N THR A 107 -7.99 -1.72 3.66
CA THR A 107 -9.02 -2.71 3.33
C THR A 107 -10.05 -2.86 4.44
N ILE A 108 -9.61 -3.00 5.70
CA ILE A 108 -10.52 -3.10 6.85
C ILE A 108 -11.31 -1.80 7.01
N PHE A 109 -10.65 -0.65 6.90
CA PHE A 109 -11.27 0.66 7.04
C PHE A 109 -12.39 0.88 6.02
N PHE A 110 -12.11 0.68 4.71
CA PHE A 110 -13.12 0.83 3.67
C PHE A 110 -14.23 -0.24 3.75
N SER A 111 -13.92 -1.44 4.22
CA SER A 111 -14.94 -2.48 4.49
C SER A 111 -15.92 -2.04 5.58
N VAL A 112 -15.42 -1.46 6.66
CA VAL A 112 -16.26 -0.93 7.76
C VAL A 112 -17.10 0.24 7.26
N LEU A 113 -16.53 1.19 6.51
CA LEU A 113 -17.27 2.32 5.94
C LEU A 113 -18.37 1.88 4.98
N LEU A 114 -18.08 0.91 4.11
CA LEU A 114 -19.06 0.33 3.20
C LEU A 114 -20.19 -0.38 3.97
N GLY A 115 -19.85 -1.17 4.99
CA GLY A 115 -20.80 -1.85 5.85
C GLY A 115 -21.71 -0.87 6.61
N LEU A 116 -21.15 0.20 7.18
CA LEU A 116 -21.91 1.27 7.83
C LEU A 116 -22.83 2.00 6.84
N THR A 117 -22.36 2.23 5.61
CA THR A 117 -23.18 2.86 4.56
C THR A 117 -24.39 2.00 4.21
N PHE A 118 -24.20 0.69 4.01
CA PHE A 118 -25.33 -0.23 3.80
C PHE A 118 -26.26 -0.31 5.01
N LEU A 119 -25.71 -0.32 6.23
CA LEU A 119 -26.49 -0.35 7.46
C LEU A 119 -27.37 0.90 7.57
N PHE A 120 -26.81 2.09 7.43
CA PHE A 120 -27.56 3.34 7.52
C PHE A 120 -28.57 3.49 6.38
N TRP A 121 -28.22 3.05 5.17
CA TRP A 121 -29.16 3.02 4.06
C TRP A 121 -30.34 2.09 4.36
N TYR A 122 -30.08 0.87 4.85
CA TYR A 122 -31.13 -0.07 5.22
C TYR A 122 -31.98 0.42 6.41
N LEU A 123 -31.37 1.04 7.42
CA LEU A 123 -32.11 1.61 8.55
C LEU A 123 -33.03 2.76 8.12
N SER A 124 -32.57 3.61 7.20
CA SER A 124 -33.31 4.78 6.71
C SER A 124 -34.41 4.40 5.71
N GLU A 125 -34.12 3.54 4.73
CA GLU A 125 -34.99 3.31 3.56
C GLU A 125 -35.59 1.90 3.54
N ARG A 126 -35.15 0.99 4.42
CA ARG A 126 -35.58 -0.41 4.55
C ARG A 126 -35.46 -1.24 3.26
N THR A 127 -34.69 -0.75 2.29
CA THR A 127 -34.38 -1.41 1.03
C THR A 127 -33.03 -0.92 0.51
N LEU A 128 -32.27 -1.83 -0.11
CA LEU A 128 -31.01 -1.56 -0.80
C LEU A 128 -31.16 -1.65 -2.33
N SER A 129 -32.40 -1.61 -2.82
CA SER A 129 -32.70 -1.80 -4.24
C SER A 129 -32.34 -0.56 -5.07
N ILE A 130 -31.50 -0.78 -6.08
CA ILE A 130 -31.07 0.22 -7.06
C ILE A 130 -32.18 0.69 -8.00
N HIS A 131 -33.25 -0.10 -8.18
CA HIS A 131 -34.37 0.25 -9.07
C HIS A 131 -35.29 1.34 -8.49
N SER A 132 -34.98 1.83 -7.28
CA SER A 132 -35.82 2.76 -6.53
C SER A 132 -35.10 4.06 -6.15
N ILE A 133 -34.09 4.46 -6.93
CA ILE A 133 -33.31 5.68 -6.67
C ILE A 133 -34.00 6.87 -7.35
N TYR A 134 -35.04 7.39 -6.69
CA TYR A 134 -35.80 8.57 -7.11
C TYR A 134 -35.73 9.72 -6.10
N THR A 135 -35.22 9.49 -4.89
CA THR A 135 -35.04 10.55 -3.86
C THR A 135 -33.57 10.95 -3.73
N ARG A 136 -33.31 12.22 -3.40
CA ARG A 136 -31.94 12.70 -3.12
C ARG A 136 -31.25 11.89 -2.01
N LYS A 137 -32.01 11.46 -0.99
CA LYS A 137 -31.46 10.64 0.11
C LYS A 137 -30.94 9.29 -0.39
N ARG A 138 -31.72 8.59 -1.22
CA ARG A 138 -31.31 7.31 -1.82
C ARG A 138 -30.14 7.48 -2.78
N GLU A 139 -30.11 8.58 -3.52
CA GLU A 139 -29.01 8.91 -4.43
C GLU A 139 -27.69 9.17 -3.68
N VAL A 140 -27.73 9.82 -2.51
CA VAL A 140 -26.54 9.99 -1.65
C VAL A 140 -26.02 8.65 -1.17
N PHE A 141 -26.87 7.78 -0.63
CA PHE A 141 -26.43 6.45 -0.19
C PHE A 141 -25.85 5.63 -1.34
N TYR A 142 -26.46 5.72 -2.52
CA TYR A 142 -25.98 5.04 -3.71
C TYR A 142 -24.57 5.49 -4.12
N TRP A 143 -24.34 6.79 -4.28
CA TRP A 143 -23.02 7.30 -4.66
C TRP A 143 -21.96 7.10 -3.58
N LEU A 144 -22.34 7.19 -2.30
CA LEU A 144 -21.44 6.89 -1.19
C LEU A 144 -21.05 5.41 -1.15
N THR A 145 -22.01 4.52 -1.39
CA THR A 145 -21.75 3.08 -1.54
C THR A 145 -20.76 2.88 -2.67
N ILE A 146 -21.01 3.47 -3.84
CA ILE A 146 -20.11 3.35 -4.99
C ILE A 146 -18.70 3.84 -4.66
N LEU A 147 -18.54 5.03 -4.06
CA LEU A 147 -17.24 5.56 -3.66
C LEU A 147 -16.45 4.57 -2.80
N PHE A 148 -17.07 4.04 -1.75
CA PHE A 148 -16.41 3.09 -0.85
C PHE A 148 -16.17 1.73 -1.51
N THR A 149 -17.02 1.28 -2.44
CA THR A 149 -16.72 0.07 -3.23
C THR A 149 -15.51 0.25 -4.14
N PHE A 150 -15.30 1.46 -4.67
CA PHE A 150 -14.14 1.75 -5.50
C PHE A 150 -12.86 1.76 -4.66
N ALA A 151 -12.84 2.50 -3.56
CA ALA A 151 -11.68 2.56 -2.66
C ALA A 151 -11.35 1.18 -2.05
N LEU A 152 -12.37 0.45 -1.57
CA LEU A 152 -12.19 -0.91 -1.05
C LEU A 152 -11.64 -1.85 -2.13
N GLY A 153 -12.17 -1.76 -3.35
CA GLY A 153 -11.79 -2.69 -4.41
C GLY A 153 -10.38 -2.47 -4.95
N THR A 154 -9.85 -1.24 -4.89
CA THR A 154 -8.43 -0.95 -5.14
C THR A 154 -7.59 -1.57 -4.02
N ALA A 155 -7.87 -1.23 -2.75
CA ALA A 155 -7.12 -1.77 -1.61
C ALA A 155 -7.08 -3.31 -1.57
N VAL A 156 -8.20 -3.98 -1.85
CA VAL A 156 -8.28 -5.44 -1.94
C VAL A 156 -7.56 -5.97 -3.18
N GLY A 157 -7.66 -5.27 -4.31
CA GLY A 157 -6.94 -5.61 -5.54
C GLY A 157 -5.45 -5.72 -5.26
N ASP A 158 -4.85 -4.63 -4.77
CA ASP A 158 -3.41 -4.48 -4.55
C ASP A 158 -2.90 -5.39 -3.44
N LEU A 159 -3.71 -5.57 -2.39
CA LEU A 159 -3.41 -6.52 -1.31
C LEU A 159 -3.24 -7.95 -1.87
N PHE A 160 -4.14 -8.39 -2.74
CA PHE A 160 -4.09 -9.75 -3.29
C PHE A 160 -3.07 -9.89 -4.42
N SER A 161 -2.94 -8.90 -5.31
CA SER A 161 -2.03 -8.95 -6.45
C SER A 161 -0.57 -8.75 -6.04
N GLU A 162 -0.27 -7.75 -5.20
CA GLU A 162 1.08 -7.30 -4.91
C GLU A 162 1.62 -7.85 -3.60
N GLN A 163 0.92 -7.59 -2.48
CA GLN A 163 1.39 -7.99 -1.15
C GLN A 163 1.35 -9.51 -0.98
N LEU A 164 0.21 -10.13 -1.31
CA LEU A 164 0.07 -11.59 -1.27
C LEU A 164 0.67 -12.31 -2.49
N GLY A 165 1.19 -11.57 -3.46
CA GLY A 165 1.98 -12.12 -4.57
C GLY A 165 1.22 -13.07 -5.50
N LEU A 166 -0.11 -12.99 -5.59
CA LEU A 166 -0.85 -13.74 -6.62
C LEU A 166 -0.48 -13.27 -8.02
N GLY A 167 -0.06 -12.01 -8.15
CA GLY A 167 0.07 -11.33 -9.42
C GLY A 167 -1.30 -10.94 -9.98
N TYR A 168 -1.27 -10.02 -10.94
CA TYR A 168 -2.46 -9.40 -11.50
C TYR A 168 -3.37 -10.43 -12.19
N LEU A 169 -2.88 -11.19 -13.16
CA LEU A 169 -3.73 -12.12 -13.93
C LEU A 169 -4.44 -13.18 -13.06
N ARG A 170 -3.78 -13.75 -12.06
CA ARG A 170 -4.40 -14.76 -11.18
C ARG A 170 -5.48 -14.15 -10.30
N THR A 171 -5.23 -12.94 -9.79
CA THR A 171 -6.22 -12.18 -9.01
C THR A 171 -7.48 -11.94 -9.85
N GLY A 172 -7.33 -11.45 -11.08
CA GLY A 172 -8.45 -11.23 -12.00
C GLY A 172 -9.26 -12.49 -12.28
N ILE A 173 -8.59 -13.62 -12.56
CA ILE A 173 -9.27 -14.92 -12.79
C ILE A 173 -10.03 -15.37 -11.55
N THR A 174 -9.43 -15.27 -10.35
CA THR A 174 -10.10 -15.65 -9.10
C THR A 174 -11.35 -14.81 -8.88
N VAL A 175 -11.29 -13.49 -9.12
CA VAL A 175 -12.46 -12.62 -8.98
C VAL A 175 -13.55 -12.98 -10.00
N ILE A 176 -13.21 -13.29 -11.25
CA ILE A 176 -14.16 -13.77 -12.27
C ILE A 176 -14.86 -15.05 -11.82
N ILE A 177 -14.11 -16.01 -11.26
CA ILE A 177 -14.67 -17.27 -10.75
C ILE A 177 -15.66 -16.98 -9.63
N ILE A 178 -15.33 -16.10 -8.68
CA ILE A 178 -16.23 -15.73 -7.58
C ILE A 178 -17.51 -15.07 -8.13
N ILE A 179 -17.40 -14.16 -9.10
CA ILE A 179 -18.56 -13.53 -9.75
C ILE A 179 -19.43 -14.60 -10.43
N ALA A 180 -18.83 -15.56 -11.13
CA ALA A 180 -19.55 -16.67 -11.75
C ALA A 180 -20.27 -17.54 -10.70
N CYS A 181 -19.64 -17.85 -9.57
CA CYS A 181 -20.27 -18.56 -8.46
C CYS A 181 -21.48 -17.80 -7.88
N VAL A 182 -21.38 -16.47 -7.74
CA VAL A 182 -22.49 -15.61 -7.28
C VAL A 182 -23.65 -15.65 -8.28
N TYR A 183 -23.36 -15.61 -9.58
CA TYR A 183 -24.37 -15.75 -10.62
C TYR A 183 -25.06 -17.13 -10.59
N LEU A 184 -24.30 -18.21 -10.39
CA LEU A 184 -24.85 -19.55 -10.22
C LEU A 184 -25.71 -19.66 -8.96
N ALA A 185 -25.29 -19.06 -7.84
CA ALA A 185 -26.08 -19.00 -6.61
C ALA A 185 -27.38 -18.22 -6.80
N TYR A 186 -27.35 -17.13 -7.55
CA TYR A 186 -28.55 -16.40 -7.95
C TYR A 186 -29.49 -17.25 -8.81
N LYS A 187 -28.96 -17.92 -9.83
CA LYS A 187 -29.76 -18.69 -10.78
C LYS A 187 -30.32 -20.01 -10.22
N PHE A 188 -29.53 -20.73 -9.42
CA PHE A 188 -29.85 -22.09 -8.98
C PHE A 188 -30.16 -22.20 -7.48
N LEU A 189 -29.63 -21.30 -6.64
CA LEU A 189 -29.81 -21.34 -5.18
C LEU A 189 -30.80 -20.28 -4.67
N ASN A 190 -31.53 -19.60 -5.57
CA ASN A 190 -32.53 -18.58 -5.26
C ASN A 190 -31.97 -17.44 -4.38
N LEU A 191 -30.72 -17.04 -4.59
CA LEU A 191 -30.12 -15.89 -3.91
C LEU A 191 -30.95 -14.63 -4.16
N ASP A 192 -31.04 -13.74 -3.18
CA ASP A 192 -31.69 -12.44 -3.36
C ASP A 192 -30.99 -11.62 -4.46
N GLY A 193 -31.78 -11.04 -5.36
CA GLY A 193 -31.25 -10.31 -6.53
C GLY A 193 -30.53 -9.02 -6.17
N VAL A 194 -30.94 -8.32 -5.11
CA VAL A 194 -30.27 -7.10 -4.64
C VAL A 194 -28.93 -7.46 -4.01
N LEU A 195 -28.91 -8.52 -3.21
CA LEU A 195 -27.67 -9.02 -2.61
C LEU A 195 -26.68 -9.53 -3.67
N ALA A 196 -27.15 -10.34 -4.62
CA ALA A 196 -26.31 -10.84 -5.71
C ALA A 196 -25.74 -9.69 -6.56
N PHE A 197 -26.54 -8.66 -6.83
CA PHE A 197 -26.12 -7.46 -7.52
C PHE A 197 -24.98 -6.74 -6.78
N TRP A 198 -25.14 -6.45 -5.48
CA TRP A 198 -24.11 -5.71 -4.74
C TRP A 198 -22.81 -6.46 -4.63
N ILE A 199 -22.86 -7.78 -4.45
CA ILE A 199 -21.65 -8.62 -4.41
C ILE A 199 -20.92 -8.59 -5.75
N ALA A 200 -21.64 -8.84 -6.84
CA ALA A 200 -21.05 -8.77 -8.18
C ALA A 200 -20.50 -7.36 -8.45
N TYR A 201 -21.23 -6.31 -8.07
CA TYR A 201 -20.81 -4.92 -8.23
C TYR A 201 -19.51 -4.62 -7.48
N ILE A 202 -19.42 -5.01 -6.20
CA ILE A 202 -18.20 -4.83 -5.39
C ILE A 202 -17.02 -5.55 -6.05
N LEU A 203 -17.22 -6.80 -6.47
CA LEU A 203 -16.17 -7.63 -7.07
C LEU A 203 -15.70 -7.14 -8.45
N THR A 204 -16.53 -6.41 -9.20
CA THR A 204 -16.06 -5.84 -10.48
C THR A 204 -14.91 -4.84 -10.31
N ARG A 205 -14.74 -4.21 -9.14
CA ARG A 205 -13.63 -3.29 -8.91
C ARG A 205 -12.27 -3.98 -8.85
N PRO A 206 -12.00 -4.93 -7.92
CA PRO A 206 -10.72 -5.62 -7.88
C PRO A 206 -10.42 -6.37 -9.18
N LEU A 207 -11.45 -6.82 -9.92
CA LEU A 207 -11.28 -7.32 -11.29
C LEU A 207 -10.73 -6.25 -12.24
N GLY A 208 -11.34 -5.06 -12.23
CA GLY A 208 -10.95 -3.96 -13.10
C GLY A 208 -9.55 -3.42 -12.82
N ALA A 209 -9.19 -3.25 -11.55
CA ALA A 209 -7.85 -2.83 -11.11
C ALA A 209 -6.79 -3.83 -11.58
N SER A 210 -6.97 -5.10 -11.18
CA SER A 210 -6.13 -6.22 -11.60
C SER A 210 -5.98 -6.35 -13.12
N LEU A 211 -7.03 -6.12 -13.91
CA LEU A 211 -6.93 -6.13 -15.37
C LEU A 211 -6.18 -4.91 -15.92
N GLY A 212 -6.38 -3.74 -15.30
CA GLY A 212 -5.67 -2.51 -15.62
C GLY A 212 -4.17 -2.65 -15.42
N ASP A 213 -3.76 -3.09 -14.24
CA ASP A 213 -2.36 -3.29 -13.87
C ASP A 213 -1.72 -4.37 -14.71
N PHE A 214 -2.45 -5.46 -14.97
CA PHE A 214 -1.97 -6.50 -15.87
C PHE A 214 -1.68 -5.96 -17.27
N LEU A 215 -2.44 -4.99 -17.77
CA LEU A 215 -2.22 -4.42 -19.10
C LEU A 215 -1.15 -3.32 -19.09
N SER A 216 -1.14 -2.46 -18.07
CA SER A 216 -0.29 -1.28 -17.98
C SER A 216 1.12 -1.58 -17.48
N GLN A 217 1.26 -2.41 -16.45
CA GLN A 217 2.52 -2.61 -15.73
C GLN A 217 3.57 -3.34 -16.57
N PRO A 218 4.89 -3.12 -16.33
CA PRO A 218 5.95 -3.82 -17.03
C PRO A 218 5.92 -5.34 -16.84
N ASN A 219 6.50 -6.09 -17.78
CA ASN A 219 6.66 -7.55 -17.69
C ASN A 219 7.41 -7.99 -16.42
N ALA A 220 8.33 -7.15 -15.92
CA ALA A 220 9.07 -7.40 -14.69
C ALA A 220 8.15 -7.48 -13.44
N ASN A 221 7.05 -6.73 -13.44
CA ASN A 221 6.05 -6.70 -12.36
C ASN A 221 4.89 -7.67 -12.63
N GLY A 222 4.94 -8.47 -13.70
CA GLY A 222 3.90 -9.42 -14.07
C GLY A 222 2.76 -8.83 -14.91
N GLY A 223 2.92 -7.62 -15.46
CA GLY A 223 2.02 -7.04 -16.46
C GLY A 223 2.46 -7.30 -17.91
N LEU A 224 1.71 -6.79 -18.89
CA LEU A 224 1.95 -6.95 -20.33
C LEU A 224 2.81 -5.84 -20.94
N GLY A 225 3.06 -4.77 -20.20
CA GLY A 225 3.92 -3.66 -20.63
C GLY A 225 3.32 -2.78 -21.73
N LEU A 226 1.99 -2.69 -21.87
CA LEU A 226 1.38 -1.76 -22.84
C LEU A 226 1.53 -0.29 -22.41
N GLY A 227 1.81 -0.06 -21.12
CA GLY A 227 1.89 1.26 -20.53
C GLY A 227 0.52 1.83 -20.17
N THR A 228 0.52 2.71 -19.16
CA THR A 228 -0.67 3.39 -18.61
C THR A 228 -1.39 4.23 -19.68
N THR A 229 -0.64 4.96 -20.51
CA THR A 229 -1.17 5.83 -21.57
C THR A 229 -1.97 5.08 -22.62
N VAL A 230 -1.38 4.05 -23.22
CA VAL A 230 -2.01 3.30 -24.33
C VAL A 230 -3.24 2.55 -23.80
N THR A 231 -3.11 1.93 -22.63
CA THR A 231 -4.21 1.21 -21.99
C THR A 231 -5.38 2.14 -21.68
N SER A 232 -5.12 3.31 -21.07
CA SER A 232 -6.16 4.31 -20.77
C SER A 232 -6.91 4.77 -22.03
N VAL A 233 -6.18 5.08 -23.11
CA VAL A 233 -6.78 5.56 -24.36
C VAL A 233 -7.68 4.50 -25.00
N ILE A 234 -7.23 3.24 -25.06
CA ILE A 234 -8.02 2.14 -25.63
C ILE A 234 -9.35 1.99 -24.89
N PHE A 235 -9.32 1.96 -23.56
CA PHE A 235 -10.53 1.77 -22.77
C PHE A 235 -11.43 3.01 -22.79
N LEU A 236 -10.90 4.23 -22.77
CA LEU A 236 -11.68 5.46 -22.90
C LEU A 236 -12.42 5.51 -24.24
N ILE A 237 -11.77 5.12 -25.34
CA ILE A 237 -12.40 5.03 -26.67
C ILE A 237 -13.50 3.97 -26.65
N ALA A 238 -13.25 2.80 -26.06
CA ALA A 238 -14.25 1.73 -25.95
C ALA A 238 -15.48 2.17 -25.13
N ILE A 239 -15.27 2.83 -24.00
CA ILE A 239 -16.35 3.40 -23.17
C ILE A 239 -17.14 4.42 -23.98
N LEU A 240 -16.46 5.35 -24.65
CA LEU A 240 -17.12 6.38 -25.46
C LEU A 240 -17.94 5.76 -26.59
N ALA A 241 -17.41 4.75 -27.28
CA ALA A 241 -18.13 4.03 -28.34
C ALA A 241 -19.40 3.36 -27.81
N ILE A 242 -19.34 2.71 -26.65
CA ILE A 242 -20.52 2.07 -26.04
C ILE A 242 -21.52 3.13 -25.55
N ILE A 243 -21.07 4.22 -24.94
CA ILE A 243 -21.96 5.32 -24.49
C ILE A 243 -22.68 5.93 -25.69
N VAL A 244 -21.98 6.19 -26.80
CA VAL A 244 -22.59 6.71 -28.04
C VAL A 244 -23.59 5.69 -28.59
N PHE A 245 -23.23 4.42 -28.63
CA PHE A 245 -24.14 3.35 -29.05
C PHE A 245 -25.40 3.29 -28.18
N LEU A 246 -25.29 3.37 -26.85
CA LEU A 246 -26.43 3.40 -25.95
C LEU A 246 -27.27 4.67 -26.10
N ALA A 247 -26.63 5.83 -26.27
CA ALA A 247 -27.32 7.10 -26.49
C ALA A 247 -28.17 7.08 -27.77
N ILE A 248 -27.69 6.40 -28.82
CA ILE A 248 -28.41 6.23 -30.10
C ILE A 248 -29.50 5.16 -29.97
N THR A 249 -29.16 3.99 -29.43
CA THR A 249 -30.06 2.82 -29.42
C THR A 249 -31.11 2.86 -28.30
N LYS A 250 -30.86 3.62 -27.22
CA LYS A 250 -31.73 3.76 -26.05
C LYS A 250 -32.12 2.44 -25.38
N ILE A 251 -31.38 1.37 -25.65
CA ILE A 251 -31.64 0.01 -25.16
C ILE A 251 -31.59 -0.04 -23.63
N ASP A 252 -30.80 0.82 -22.99
CA ASP A 252 -30.65 0.97 -21.54
C ASP A 252 -31.74 1.84 -20.88
N THR A 253 -32.63 2.45 -21.69
CA THR A 253 -33.74 3.31 -21.21
C THR A 253 -35.13 2.73 -21.52
N ASN A 254 -35.21 1.72 -22.39
CA ASN A 254 -36.46 1.06 -22.74
C ASN A 254 -36.64 -0.19 -21.89
N PRO A 255 -37.58 -0.20 -20.93
CA PRO A 255 -37.87 -1.39 -20.18
C PRO A 255 -38.37 -2.44 -21.15
N LYS A 256 -37.59 -3.50 -21.38
CA LYS A 256 -38.14 -4.72 -21.97
C LYS A 256 -39.26 -5.15 -21.03
N SER A 257 -40.48 -5.12 -21.55
CA SER A 257 -41.66 -5.70 -20.94
C SER A 257 -41.54 -7.23 -20.95
N GLU A 258 -40.51 -7.77 -20.31
CA GLU A 258 -40.61 -9.10 -19.77
C GLU A 258 -41.37 -8.96 -18.44
N PRO A 259 -42.42 -9.75 -18.20
CA PRO A 259 -43.06 -9.77 -16.91
C PRO A 259 -42.01 -10.29 -15.95
N VAL A 260 -41.37 -9.39 -15.20
CA VAL A 260 -40.71 -9.76 -13.95
C VAL A 260 -41.87 -10.25 -13.09
N GLU A 261 -42.07 -11.57 -13.11
CA GLU A 261 -43.09 -12.23 -12.32
C GLU A 261 -43.00 -11.65 -10.92
N THR A 262 -44.14 -11.16 -10.46
CA THR A 262 -44.41 -10.61 -9.14
C THR A 262 -44.32 -11.69 -8.06
N ASN A 263 -43.26 -12.49 -8.07
CA ASN A 263 -42.91 -13.48 -7.05
C ASN A 263 -42.04 -12.89 -5.93
N GLN A 264 -41.91 -11.56 -5.86
CA GLN A 264 -41.26 -10.86 -4.73
C GLN A 264 -42.23 -10.54 -3.58
N SER A 265 -43.55 -10.73 -3.72
CA SER A 265 -44.52 -10.31 -2.69
C SER A 265 -44.61 -11.24 -1.47
N ASN A 266 -43.95 -12.40 -1.47
CA ASN A 266 -44.00 -13.35 -0.36
C ASN A 266 -42.65 -14.02 -0.03
N ARG A 267 -41.52 -13.45 -0.47
CA ARG A 267 -40.20 -13.91 0.01
C ARG A 267 -39.99 -13.34 1.42
N SER A 268 -40.33 -14.14 2.43
CA SER A 268 -40.24 -13.78 3.85
C SER A 268 -38.97 -12.98 4.14
N LYS A 269 -39.10 -11.77 4.69
CA LYS A 269 -37.95 -10.91 5.10
C LYS A 269 -36.92 -11.67 5.95
N LYS A 270 -37.33 -12.74 6.66
CA LYS A 270 -36.43 -13.66 7.37
C LYS A 270 -35.44 -14.37 6.45
N ASN A 271 -35.87 -14.81 5.26
CA ASN A 271 -34.98 -15.52 4.33
C ASN A 271 -33.89 -14.60 3.76
N VAL A 272 -34.19 -13.33 3.51
CA VAL A 272 -33.21 -12.36 2.99
C VAL A 272 -32.15 -12.05 4.05
N LEU A 273 -32.56 -11.78 5.30
CA LEU A 273 -31.60 -11.53 6.38
C LEU A 273 -30.72 -12.76 6.65
N THR A 274 -31.31 -13.95 6.67
CA THR A 274 -30.53 -15.20 6.80
C THR A 274 -29.58 -15.39 5.62
N GLN A 275 -30.03 -15.16 4.38
CA GLN A 275 -29.15 -15.20 3.20
C GLN A 275 -28.01 -14.18 3.32
N THR A 276 -28.27 -12.96 3.78
CA THR A 276 -27.24 -11.93 3.99
C THR A 276 -26.21 -12.35 5.02
N ILE A 277 -26.65 -12.87 6.17
CA ILE A 277 -25.74 -13.34 7.23
C ILE A 277 -24.91 -14.52 6.71
N VAL A 278 -25.54 -15.50 6.08
CA VAL A 278 -24.85 -16.69 5.53
C VAL A 278 -23.80 -16.27 4.50
N VAL A 279 -24.17 -15.40 3.56
CA VAL A 279 -23.25 -14.93 2.53
C VAL A 279 -22.11 -14.12 3.13
N LEU A 280 -22.37 -13.25 4.10
CA LEU A 280 -21.36 -12.46 4.78
C LEU A 280 -20.39 -13.36 5.57
N CYS A 281 -20.89 -14.40 6.25
CA CYS A 281 -20.06 -15.40 6.91
C CYS A 281 -19.21 -16.19 5.91
N ILE A 282 -19.77 -16.60 4.77
CA ILE A 282 -19.02 -17.30 3.71
C ILE A 282 -17.95 -16.37 3.14
N PHE A 283 -18.28 -15.12 2.83
CA PHE A 283 -17.31 -14.16 2.32
C PHE A 283 -16.18 -13.90 3.32
N LEU A 284 -16.50 -13.67 4.59
CA LEU A 284 -15.49 -13.53 5.64
C LEU A 284 -14.62 -14.78 5.74
N ALA A 285 -15.21 -15.98 5.74
CA ALA A 285 -14.45 -17.22 5.81
C ALA A 285 -13.55 -17.43 4.58
N VAL A 286 -14.03 -17.12 3.38
CA VAL A 286 -13.26 -17.24 2.13
C VAL A 286 -12.16 -16.18 2.07
N VAL A 287 -12.43 -14.94 2.45
CA VAL A 287 -11.45 -13.84 2.44
C VAL A 287 -10.39 -14.08 3.51
N ILE A 288 -10.78 -14.40 4.76
CA ILE A 288 -9.82 -14.71 5.84
C ILE A 288 -9.07 -16.00 5.53
N GLY A 289 -9.74 -17.05 5.08
CA GLY A 289 -9.10 -18.31 4.71
C GLY A 289 -8.16 -18.17 3.52
N GLY A 290 -8.54 -17.36 2.53
CA GLY A 290 -7.69 -17.00 1.39
C GLY A 290 -6.48 -16.18 1.82
N TYR A 291 -6.68 -15.14 2.63
CA TYR A 291 -5.62 -14.32 3.20
C TYR A 291 -4.64 -15.16 4.04
N VAL A 292 -5.14 -15.94 5.00
CA VAL A 292 -4.32 -16.83 5.84
C VAL A 292 -3.64 -17.90 5.00
N GLY A 293 -4.34 -18.50 4.02
CA GLY A 293 -3.78 -19.52 3.15
C GLY A 293 -2.65 -18.99 2.27
N LEU A 294 -2.83 -17.81 1.67
CA LEU A 294 -1.78 -17.15 0.90
C LEU A 294 -0.65 -16.64 1.79
N SER A 295 -0.96 -15.96 2.88
CA SER A 295 0.03 -15.49 3.85
C SER A 295 0.85 -16.65 4.41
N ASN A 296 0.21 -17.78 4.71
CA ASN A 296 0.90 -19.00 5.14
C ASN A 296 1.65 -19.65 3.99
N ASN A 297 1.16 -19.63 2.75
CA ASN A 297 1.93 -20.11 1.60
C ASN A 297 3.16 -19.23 1.34
N ILE A 298 3.09 -17.93 1.58
CA ILE A 298 4.23 -17.01 1.53
C ILE A 298 5.18 -17.33 2.70
N ALA A 299 4.66 -17.50 3.91
CA ALA A 299 5.47 -17.89 5.07
C ALA A 299 6.06 -19.31 4.95
N SER A 300 5.36 -20.22 4.27
CA SER A 300 5.78 -21.60 4.02
C SER A 300 6.74 -21.68 2.84
N GLN A 301 6.60 -20.84 1.81
CA GLN A 301 7.64 -20.64 0.80
C GLN A 301 8.86 -19.96 1.41
N ALA A 302 8.70 -19.07 2.40
CA ALA A 302 9.82 -18.59 3.21
C ALA A 302 10.44 -19.68 4.12
N GLY A 303 9.69 -20.76 4.42
CA GLY A 303 10.14 -21.90 5.22
C GLY A 303 10.58 -23.16 4.43
N SER A 304 10.24 -23.29 3.15
CA SER A 304 10.51 -24.48 2.31
C SER A 304 11.24 -24.19 1.01
N THR A 305 11.47 -22.92 0.69
CA THR A 305 12.60 -22.52 -0.15
C THR A 305 13.67 -22.07 0.83
N GLN A 306 14.90 -22.54 0.65
CA GLN A 306 16.08 -21.88 1.23
C GLN A 306 15.83 -20.37 1.17
N ALA A 307 15.74 -19.72 2.35
CA ALA A 307 15.31 -18.32 2.46
C ALA A 307 15.92 -17.54 1.29
N ALA A 308 15.10 -16.87 0.47
CA ALA A 308 15.66 -16.00 -0.55
C ALA A 308 16.44 -14.92 0.22
N THR A 309 17.74 -15.14 0.34
CA THR A 309 18.67 -14.17 0.86
C THR A 309 19.06 -13.25 -0.29
N LEU A 310 19.44 -12.02 0.00
CA LEU A 310 20.07 -11.12 -0.98
C LEU A 310 21.38 -11.72 -1.56
N SER A 311 21.85 -12.86 -1.04
CA SER A 311 22.98 -13.61 -1.54
C SER A 311 22.88 -13.95 -3.02
N GLY A 312 23.90 -13.56 -3.78
CA GLY A 312 24.02 -13.72 -5.23
C GLY A 312 23.26 -12.67 -6.04
N GLN A 313 22.31 -11.94 -5.44
CA GLN A 313 21.45 -10.98 -6.14
C GLN A 313 22.02 -9.56 -6.20
N LEU A 314 23.10 -9.29 -5.46
CA LEU A 314 23.73 -7.96 -5.38
C LEU A 314 25.00 -7.81 -6.23
N THR A 315 25.35 -8.86 -6.98
CA THR A 315 26.62 -8.96 -7.72
C THR A 315 26.78 -7.86 -8.77
N ASP A 316 25.70 -7.48 -9.45
CA ASP A 316 25.75 -6.44 -10.48
C ASP A 316 25.99 -5.05 -9.86
N PHE A 317 25.39 -4.74 -8.71
CA PHE A 317 25.64 -3.51 -7.96
C PHE A 317 27.08 -3.44 -7.42
N ILE A 318 27.58 -4.57 -6.91
CA ILE A 318 28.98 -4.69 -6.46
C ILE A 318 29.95 -4.40 -7.62
N ASN A 319 29.66 -4.89 -8.83
CA ASN A 319 30.49 -4.61 -9.99
C ASN A 319 30.44 -3.13 -10.38
N ILE A 320 29.25 -2.51 -10.40
CA ILE A 320 29.09 -1.08 -10.69
C ILE A 320 29.86 -0.22 -9.68
N GLU A 321 29.76 -0.50 -8.38
CA GLU A 321 30.48 0.26 -7.35
C GLU A 321 32.00 0.03 -7.40
N ASN A 322 32.46 -1.17 -7.75
CA ASN A 322 33.89 -1.42 -7.97
C ASN A 322 34.43 -0.63 -9.18
N ASP A 323 33.67 -0.55 -10.27
CA ASP A 323 34.02 0.25 -11.44
C ASP A 323 34.05 1.75 -11.11
N MET A 324 33.08 2.23 -10.31
CA MET A 324 33.07 3.59 -9.78
C MET A 324 34.29 3.86 -8.89
N LEU A 325 34.66 2.93 -8.01
CA LEU A 325 35.82 3.06 -7.13
C LEU A 325 37.12 3.12 -7.93
N ASN A 326 37.25 2.33 -8.99
CA ASN A 326 38.39 2.38 -9.92
C ASN A 326 38.47 3.72 -10.68
N ALA A 327 37.33 4.26 -11.10
CA ALA A 327 37.25 5.58 -11.72
C ALA A 327 37.65 6.70 -10.75
N VAL A 328 37.17 6.66 -9.50
CA VAL A 328 37.55 7.62 -8.45
C VAL A 328 39.04 7.52 -8.11
N ASN A 329 39.62 6.31 -8.06
CA ASN A 329 41.06 6.09 -7.85
C ASN A 329 41.91 6.67 -9.00
N SER A 330 41.38 6.64 -10.22
CA SER A 330 42.02 7.21 -11.41
C SER A 330 41.73 8.70 -11.59
N LYS A 331 41.01 9.33 -10.65
CA LYS A 331 40.51 10.73 -10.72
C LYS A 331 39.59 11.01 -11.92
N ASP A 332 38.98 9.97 -12.49
CA ASP A 332 37.99 10.09 -13.56
C ASP A 332 36.57 10.19 -12.97
N PHE A 333 36.23 11.39 -12.50
CA PHE A 333 34.92 11.65 -11.91
C PHE A 333 33.78 11.71 -12.94
N ALA A 334 34.08 11.87 -14.23
CA ALA A 334 33.06 11.85 -15.27
C ALA A 334 32.52 10.43 -15.47
N THR A 335 33.41 9.43 -15.48
CA THR A 335 33.02 8.02 -15.52
C THR A 335 32.36 7.58 -14.21
N ALA A 336 32.85 8.03 -13.05
CA ALA A 336 32.21 7.75 -11.76
C ALA A 336 30.77 8.27 -11.68
N LYS A 337 30.49 9.48 -12.20
CA LYS A 337 29.13 10.04 -12.25
C LYS A 337 28.19 9.23 -13.14
N LYS A 338 28.66 8.78 -14.31
CA LYS A 338 27.87 7.87 -15.15
C LYS A 338 27.60 6.53 -14.46
N GLY A 339 28.57 6.03 -13.70
CA GLY A 339 28.40 4.86 -12.85
C GLY A 339 27.32 5.06 -11.79
N ALA A 340 27.31 6.23 -11.12
CA ALA A 340 26.26 6.61 -10.16
C ALA A 340 24.88 6.68 -10.81
N ASP A 341 24.76 7.24 -12.02
CA ASP A 341 23.50 7.29 -12.77
C ASP A 341 22.98 5.90 -13.16
N ASN A 342 23.89 5.00 -13.52
CA ASN A 342 23.54 3.62 -13.79
C ASN A 342 23.19 2.84 -12.51
N LEU A 343 23.89 3.11 -11.40
CA LEU A 343 23.63 2.51 -10.09
C LEU A 343 22.21 2.84 -9.60
N GLU A 344 21.85 4.13 -9.59
CA GLU A 344 20.51 4.59 -9.19
C GLU A 344 19.42 3.95 -10.04
N HIS A 345 19.55 4.02 -11.38
CA HIS A 345 18.55 3.46 -12.27
C HIS A 345 18.36 1.93 -12.06
N GLN A 346 19.45 1.18 -11.90
CA GLN A 346 19.36 -0.26 -11.67
C GLN A 346 18.83 -0.60 -10.28
N TRP A 347 19.18 0.20 -9.27
CA TRP A 347 18.75 0.02 -7.90
C TRP A 347 17.24 0.27 -7.75
N ASP A 348 16.73 1.38 -8.30
CA ASP A 348 15.30 1.73 -8.32
C ASP A 348 14.48 0.70 -9.09
N THR A 349 15.00 0.21 -10.22
CA THR A 349 14.34 -0.85 -11.00
C THR A 349 14.25 -2.17 -10.22
N ALA A 350 15.23 -2.44 -9.35
CA ALA A 350 15.30 -3.67 -8.55
C ALA A 350 14.64 -3.54 -7.18
N GLU A 351 14.34 -2.33 -6.71
CA GLU A 351 13.79 -2.02 -5.39
C GLU A 351 12.57 -2.90 -5.04
N PRO A 352 11.51 -2.99 -5.87
CA PRO A 352 10.30 -3.74 -5.49
C PRO A 352 10.60 -5.22 -5.21
N LYS A 353 11.61 -5.76 -5.90
CA LYS A 353 12.04 -7.16 -5.75
C LYS A 353 12.95 -7.34 -4.54
N LEU A 354 13.99 -6.51 -4.38
CA LEU A 354 14.98 -6.64 -3.31
C LEU A 354 14.37 -6.31 -1.93
N ARG A 355 13.52 -5.28 -1.86
CA ARG A 355 12.80 -4.89 -0.64
C ARG A 355 11.83 -5.97 -0.15
N LYS A 356 11.27 -6.75 -1.07
CA LYS A 356 10.38 -7.89 -0.75
C LYS A 356 11.13 -9.12 -0.24
N ILE A 357 12.41 -9.26 -0.59
CA ILE A 357 13.27 -10.38 -0.20
C ILE A 357 13.78 -10.19 1.23
N ASP A 358 14.35 -9.02 1.53
CA ASP A 358 14.80 -8.65 2.87
C ASP A 358 14.73 -7.14 3.01
N SER A 359 13.59 -6.63 3.51
CA SER A 359 13.35 -5.20 3.65
C SER A 359 14.32 -4.52 4.62
N THR A 360 14.80 -5.24 5.63
CA THR A 360 15.69 -4.68 6.66
C THR A 360 17.09 -4.48 6.10
N THR A 361 17.63 -5.50 5.42
CA THR A 361 18.94 -5.39 4.77
C THR A 361 18.86 -4.49 3.53
N TRP A 362 17.73 -4.45 2.83
CA TRP A 362 17.51 -3.52 1.72
C TRP A 362 17.60 -2.05 2.17
N VAL A 363 16.91 -1.65 3.25
CA VAL A 363 16.99 -0.27 3.79
C VAL A 363 18.43 0.09 4.18
N GLN A 364 19.20 -0.85 4.72
CA GLN A 364 20.62 -0.63 5.06
C GLN A 364 21.48 -0.39 3.82
N ILE A 365 21.28 -1.17 2.76
CA ILE A 365 22.01 -1.00 1.50
C ILE A 365 21.59 0.31 0.81
N ASP A 366 20.29 0.58 0.76
CA ASP A 366 19.70 1.78 0.16
C ASP A 366 20.30 3.06 0.76
N GLY A 367 20.34 3.14 2.10
CA GLY A 367 20.98 4.26 2.79
C GLY A 367 22.48 4.41 2.48
N THR A 368 23.21 3.31 2.23
CA THR A 368 24.62 3.41 1.80
C THR A 368 24.78 3.86 0.36
N ILE A 369 23.86 3.46 -0.53
CA ILE A 369 23.83 3.89 -1.93
C ILE A 369 23.49 5.37 -2.03
N ASP A 370 22.55 5.89 -1.24
CA ASP A 370 22.24 7.33 -1.16
C ASP A 370 23.47 8.17 -0.82
N VAL A 371 24.29 7.70 0.12
CA VAL A 371 25.54 8.37 0.50
C VAL A 371 26.56 8.32 -0.64
N VAL A 372 26.65 7.21 -1.38
CA VAL A 372 27.47 7.10 -2.60
C VAL A 372 27.01 8.07 -3.68
N LEU A 373 25.71 8.10 -3.99
CA LEU A 373 25.13 8.98 -5.00
C LEU A 373 25.36 10.45 -4.64
N SER A 374 25.13 10.83 -3.39
CA SER A 374 25.36 12.18 -2.87
C SER A 374 26.84 12.61 -3.00
N ALA A 375 27.77 11.75 -2.60
CA ALA A 375 29.20 12.05 -2.66
C ALA A 375 29.70 12.18 -4.11
N VAL A 376 29.37 11.21 -4.97
CA VAL A 376 29.90 11.11 -6.34
C VAL A 376 29.25 12.14 -7.28
N ARG A 377 27.96 12.45 -7.12
CA ARG A 377 27.25 13.41 -7.99
C ARG A 377 27.43 14.87 -7.60
N SER A 378 28.03 15.15 -6.44
CA SER A 378 28.29 16.52 -6.00
C SER A 378 28.96 17.40 -7.07
N GLY A 379 28.70 18.70 -7.02
CA GLY A 379 29.23 19.67 -7.99
C GLY A 379 30.76 19.67 -8.07
N SER A 380 31.43 19.32 -6.96
CA SER A 380 32.87 19.14 -6.83
C SER A 380 33.18 17.89 -5.98
N PRO A 381 33.25 16.70 -6.58
CA PRO A 381 33.44 15.45 -5.84
C PRO A 381 34.79 15.39 -5.13
N ASP A 382 34.77 15.14 -3.82
CA ASP A 382 35.98 14.89 -3.04
C ASP A 382 36.40 13.42 -3.14
N ALA A 383 37.65 13.18 -3.51
CA ALA A 383 38.15 11.84 -3.76
C ALA A 383 38.15 10.94 -2.52
N ASN A 384 38.33 11.50 -1.31
CA ASN A 384 38.38 10.72 -0.08
C ASN A 384 36.96 10.41 0.43
N GLN A 385 36.04 11.37 0.32
CA GLN A 385 34.63 11.17 0.65
C GLN A 385 33.98 10.13 -0.28
N CYS A 386 34.22 10.22 -1.60
CA CYS A 386 33.72 9.23 -2.54
C CYS A 386 34.26 7.82 -2.25
N LYS A 387 35.55 7.69 -1.91
CA LYS A 387 36.14 6.39 -1.56
C LYS A 387 35.57 5.83 -0.27
N THR A 388 35.35 6.67 0.73
CA THR A 388 34.77 6.25 2.02
C THR A 388 33.35 5.72 1.79
N ALA A 389 32.50 6.52 1.13
CA ALA A 389 31.14 6.11 0.79
C ALA A 389 31.08 4.81 -0.03
N LEU A 390 31.92 4.68 -1.06
CA LEU A 390 31.97 3.48 -1.90
C LEU A 390 32.47 2.25 -1.14
N ASN A 391 33.45 2.38 -0.24
CA ASN A 391 33.93 1.25 0.55
C ASN A 391 32.90 0.80 1.60
N ASP A 392 32.18 1.74 2.19
CA ASP A 392 31.13 1.46 3.19
C ASP A 392 29.92 0.76 2.53
N SER A 393 29.51 1.25 1.35
CA SER A 393 28.47 0.60 0.53
C SER A 393 28.90 -0.77 0.04
N LEU A 394 30.11 -0.91 -0.53
CA LEU A 394 30.66 -2.20 -0.96
C LEU A 394 30.77 -3.20 0.19
N SER A 395 31.14 -2.77 1.39
CA SER A 395 31.20 -3.64 2.57
C SER A 395 29.82 -4.19 2.92
N THR A 396 28.81 -3.32 2.91
CA THR A 396 27.40 -3.65 3.20
C THR A 396 26.82 -4.57 2.15
N LEU A 397 27.00 -4.24 0.86
CA LEU A 397 26.62 -5.07 -0.29
C LEU A 397 27.28 -6.45 -0.24
N ASN A 398 28.60 -6.53 -0.01
CA ASN A 398 29.32 -7.80 0.04
C ASN A 398 28.92 -8.66 1.26
N GLY A 399 28.62 -8.03 2.40
CA GLY A 399 28.10 -8.72 3.58
C GLY A 399 26.74 -9.37 3.31
N ALA A 400 25.83 -8.61 2.69
CA ALA A 400 24.51 -9.10 2.28
C ALA A 400 24.61 -10.16 1.16
N ASN A 401 25.56 -10.02 0.23
CA ASN A 401 25.71 -10.92 -0.91
C ASN A 401 26.33 -12.29 -0.57
N LYS A 402 26.96 -12.44 0.61
CA LYS A 402 27.64 -13.68 1.06
C LYS A 402 26.78 -14.64 1.89
N SER A 403 25.57 -14.26 2.28
CA SER A 403 24.74 -15.05 3.20
C SER A 403 24.02 -16.23 2.52
N ALA A 404 24.77 -17.16 1.94
CA ALA A 404 24.31 -18.50 1.56
C ALA A 404 25.51 -19.45 1.52
N SER A 405 26.03 -19.82 2.70
CA SER A 405 26.84 -21.02 3.03
C SER A 405 27.93 -20.70 4.05
N GLN A 406 27.62 -20.84 5.34
CA GLN A 406 28.54 -21.38 6.36
C GLN A 406 27.78 -21.59 7.68
N SER A 407 27.07 -22.72 7.75
CA SER A 407 26.68 -23.37 8.99
C SER A 407 26.91 -24.87 8.79
N ASP A 408 27.60 -25.46 9.76
CA ASP A 408 28.05 -26.86 9.90
C ASP A 408 29.32 -27.33 9.18
N SER A 409 30.45 -27.19 9.88
CA SER A 409 31.31 -28.35 10.13
C SER A 409 31.80 -28.36 11.59
N SER A 410 31.24 -29.31 12.32
CA SER A 410 31.70 -29.99 13.53
C SER A 410 33.07 -29.61 14.13
N GLN A 411 33.07 -29.17 15.38
CA GLN A 411 33.98 -29.76 16.38
C GLN A 411 33.35 -29.76 17.78
N THR A 412 33.00 -30.95 18.23
CA THR A 412 32.51 -31.27 19.57
C THR A 412 33.66 -31.32 20.58
N THR A 413 33.31 -31.03 21.83
CA THR A 413 33.97 -31.39 23.11
C THR A 413 35.31 -30.74 23.48
N THR A 414 35.32 -29.90 24.52
CA THR A 414 35.55 -30.36 25.92
C THR A 414 35.31 -29.26 26.96
N SER A 415 34.60 -29.67 28.02
CA SER A 415 34.47 -29.17 29.39
C SER A 415 35.14 -27.86 29.85
N GLY A 416 34.35 -27.06 30.58
CA GLY A 416 34.81 -26.52 31.87
C GLY A 416 34.46 -25.06 32.19
N GLY A 417 33.49 -24.87 33.09
CA GLY A 417 33.65 -23.91 34.20
C GLY A 417 33.28 -22.43 34.00
N ASN A 418 32.24 -22.05 34.75
CA ASN A 418 32.02 -20.77 35.43
C ASN A 418 31.50 -19.53 34.68
N ALA A 419 30.56 -18.91 35.38
CA ALA A 419 29.93 -17.63 35.13
C ALA A 419 30.94 -16.51 34.81
N SER A 420 30.65 -15.77 33.74
CA SER A 420 30.70 -14.31 33.75
C SER A 420 29.76 -13.77 32.68
N GLN A 421 28.60 -13.27 33.11
CA GLN A 421 27.76 -12.38 32.31
C GLN A 421 28.43 -11.01 32.27
N ASN A 422 28.80 -10.54 31.08
CA ASN A 422 28.51 -9.18 30.60
C ASN A 422 28.96 -9.05 29.14
N LYS A 423 27.99 -9.08 28.21
CA LYS A 423 28.25 -9.05 26.76
C LYS A 423 28.35 -7.63 26.18
N LEU A 424 28.14 -6.60 26.99
CA LEU A 424 28.21 -5.17 26.60
C LEU A 424 29.43 -4.44 27.18
N ALA A 425 30.22 -5.10 28.05
CA ALA A 425 31.37 -4.48 28.71
C ALA A 425 32.40 -3.96 27.70
N GLY A 426 32.81 -2.70 27.87
CA GLY A 426 33.73 -2.00 26.98
C GLY A 426 33.14 -1.51 25.64
N GLN A 427 31.90 -1.88 25.29
CA GLN A 427 31.25 -1.44 24.05
C GLN A 427 30.44 -0.15 24.22
N LEU A 428 30.27 0.35 25.45
CA LEU A 428 29.43 1.52 25.74
C LEU A 428 30.21 2.78 26.13
N THR A 429 31.54 2.71 26.07
CA THR A 429 32.44 3.79 26.52
C THR A 429 32.20 5.10 25.78
N ASP A 430 31.93 5.03 24.48
CA ASP A 430 31.70 6.23 23.67
C ASP A 430 30.37 6.92 24.04
N PHE A 431 29.31 6.16 24.32
CA PHE A 431 28.04 6.72 24.82
C PHE A 431 28.19 7.35 26.20
N VAL A 432 28.97 6.71 27.09
CA VAL A 432 29.29 7.27 28.41
C VAL A 432 30.05 8.59 28.28
N ASN A 433 30.99 8.70 27.34
CA ASN A 433 31.72 9.94 27.11
C ASN A 433 30.80 11.05 26.57
N ILE A 434 29.92 10.73 25.62
CA ILE A 434 28.94 11.67 25.05
C ILE A 434 27.99 12.18 26.13
N GLU A 435 27.43 11.31 26.97
CA GLU A 435 26.53 11.73 28.04
C GLU A 435 27.25 12.54 29.14
N ASN A 436 28.51 12.24 29.45
CA ASN A 436 29.31 13.06 30.36
C ASN A 436 29.56 14.48 29.81
N ASP A 437 29.87 14.60 28.52
CA ASP A 437 30.03 15.89 27.86
C ASP A 437 28.71 16.68 27.83
N MET A 438 27.59 16.00 27.58
CA MET A 438 26.26 16.59 27.69
C MET A 438 25.95 17.08 29.11
N LEU A 439 26.31 16.30 30.14
CA LEU A 439 26.12 16.69 31.54
C LEU A 439 26.96 17.91 31.91
N ASN A 440 28.20 18.02 31.42
CA ASN A 440 29.05 19.19 31.61
C ASN A 440 28.47 20.44 30.93
N ASN A 441 27.91 20.29 29.73
CA ASN A 441 27.23 21.36 29.00
C ASN A 441 25.98 21.84 29.75
N VAL A 442 25.15 20.92 30.26
CA VAL A 442 23.98 21.25 31.08
C VAL A 442 24.38 21.92 32.41
N ASN A 443 25.48 21.49 33.04
CA ASN A 443 26.01 22.14 34.24
C ASN A 443 26.51 23.56 33.99
N SER A 444 26.97 23.84 32.78
CA SER A 444 27.42 25.16 32.33
C SER A 444 26.31 26.02 31.73
N ASN A 445 25.05 25.54 31.74
CA ASN A 445 23.89 26.13 31.07
C ASN A 445 24.04 26.28 29.53
N ASP A 446 24.93 25.53 28.89
CA ASP A 446 25.06 25.47 27.44
C ASP A 446 24.15 24.39 26.85
N PHE A 447 22.86 24.71 26.76
CA PHE A 447 21.86 23.80 26.20
C PHE A 447 21.97 23.62 24.68
N ALA A 448 22.64 24.54 23.98
CA ALA A 448 22.85 24.40 22.54
C ALA A 448 23.85 23.28 22.23
N SER A 449 24.97 23.24 22.96
CA SER A 449 25.94 22.15 22.86
C SER A 449 25.39 20.84 23.41
N ALA A 450 24.58 20.87 24.48
CA ALA A 450 23.91 19.68 24.99
C ALA A 450 22.94 19.07 23.96
N LYS A 451 22.19 19.89 23.19
CA LYS A 451 21.33 19.41 22.11
C LYS A 451 22.10 18.76 20.97
N LYS A 452 23.23 19.35 20.56
CA LYS A 452 24.13 18.72 19.58
C LYS A 452 24.69 17.39 20.08
N GLY A 453 25.00 17.31 21.37
CA GLY A 453 25.38 16.05 22.03
C GLY A 453 24.27 15.01 21.97
N ALA A 454 23.01 15.41 22.21
CA ALA A 454 21.84 14.53 22.08
C ALA A 454 21.67 14.03 20.63
N ASP A 455 21.86 14.89 19.63
CA ASP A 455 21.82 14.50 18.22
C ASP A 455 22.91 13.49 17.84
N ASN A 456 24.11 13.69 18.37
CA ASN A 456 25.22 12.75 18.20
C ASN A 456 24.96 11.42 18.94
N LEU A 457 24.36 11.48 20.15
CA LEU A 457 24.03 10.30 20.95
C LEU A 457 23.00 9.41 20.23
N GLU A 458 21.91 10.00 19.72
CA GLU A 458 20.87 9.28 18.98
C GLU A 458 21.46 8.63 17.72
N HIS A 459 22.18 9.39 16.91
CA HIS A 459 22.78 8.87 15.69
C HIS A 459 23.74 7.69 15.96
N GLN A 460 24.61 7.81 16.97
CA GLN A 460 25.54 6.72 17.31
C GLN A 460 24.83 5.51 17.94
N TRP A 461 23.77 5.75 18.71
CA TRP A 461 22.99 4.69 19.35
C TRP A 461 22.22 3.87 18.31
N ASP A 462 21.52 4.53 17.38
CA ASP A 462 20.78 3.91 16.29
C ASP A 462 21.70 3.13 15.34
N THR A 463 22.87 3.72 15.03
CA THR A 463 23.89 3.05 14.21
C THR A 463 24.42 1.78 14.90
N SER A 464 24.45 1.77 16.24
CA SER A 464 24.96 0.66 17.03
C SER A 464 23.88 -0.34 17.45
N GLU A 465 22.59 -0.03 17.29
CA GLU A 465 21.46 -0.88 17.70
C GLU A 465 21.58 -2.33 17.19
N PRO A 466 21.80 -2.60 15.88
CA PRO A 466 21.81 -3.96 15.37
C PRO A 466 22.90 -4.83 15.99
N LYS A 467 23.99 -4.19 16.44
CA LYS A 467 25.15 -4.84 17.06
C LYS A 467 24.93 -5.03 18.57
N LEU A 468 24.53 -3.98 19.29
CA LEU A 468 24.36 -4.00 20.76
C LEU A 468 23.16 -4.87 21.18
N ARG A 469 22.04 -4.79 20.46
CA ARG A 469 20.82 -5.58 20.73
C ARG A 469 21.02 -7.09 20.51
N LYS A 470 21.90 -7.49 19.58
CA LYS A 470 22.28 -8.90 19.38
C LYS A 470 23.19 -9.43 20.48
N MET A 471 24.00 -8.56 21.10
CA MET A 471 24.90 -8.95 22.19
C MET A 471 24.15 -9.21 23.49
N ASP A 472 23.27 -8.31 23.90
CA ASP A 472 22.41 -8.48 25.07
C ASP A 472 21.14 -7.64 24.94
N SER A 473 20.08 -8.29 24.42
CA SER A 473 18.81 -7.63 24.12
C SER A 473 18.10 -7.10 25.36
N LYS A 474 18.25 -7.74 26.53
CA LYS A 474 17.56 -7.33 27.75
C LYS A 474 18.19 -6.06 28.33
N THR A 475 19.52 -6.03 28.39
CA THR A 475 20.26 -4.86 28.87
C THR A 475 20.18 -3.71 27.86
N TRP A 476 20.16 -4.01 26.56
CA TRP A 476 19.97 -3.01 25.51
C TRP A 476 18.63 -2.28 25.65
N VAL A 477 17.50 -2.98 25.80
CA VAL A 477 16.16 -2.34 25.99
C VAL A 477 16.14 -1.44 27.23
N GLN A 478 16.87 -1.81 28.28
CA GLN A 478 16.94 -0.99 29.50
C GLN A 478 17.73 0.31 29.27
N ILE A 479 18.83 0.26 28.52
CA ILE A 479 19.64 1.43 28.17
C ILE A 479 18.90 2.32 27.16
N ASP A 480 18.26 1.70 26.17
CA ASP A 480 17.48 2.37 25.14
C ASP A 480 16.39 3.28 25.75
N GLY A 481 15.63 2.73 26.70
CA GLY A 481 14.63 3.50 27.44
C GLY A 481 15.20 4.63 28.30
N THR A 482 16.45 4.55 28.79
CA THR A 482 17.07 5.68 29.51
C THR A 482 17.59 6.77 28.56
N ILE A 483 18.09 6.37 27.39
CA ILE A 483 18.53 7.30 26.34
C ILE A 483 17.34 8.07 25.78
N ASP A 484 16.19 7.43 25.55
CA ASP A 484 14.94 8.11 25.14
C ASP A 484 14.54 9.23 26.10
N VAL A 485 14.67 8.99 27.41
CA VAL A 485 14.36 9.97 28.45
C VAL A 485 15.37 11.13 28.43
N VAL A 486 16.65 10.86 28.18
CA VAL A 486 17.70 11.89 27.99
C VAL A 486 17.40 12.74 26.75
N LEU A 487 17.13 12.11 25.60
CA LEU A 487 16.83 12.81 24.35
C LEU A 487 15.58 13.70 24.51
N SER A 488 14.52 13.18 25.12
CA SER A 488 13.28 13.92 25.39
C SER A 488 13.52 15.14 26.29
N ALA A 489 14.28 14.98 27.38
CA ALA A 489 14.56 16.05 28.31
C ALA A 489 15.42 17.16 27.68
N VAL A 490 16.52 16.78 27.02
CA VAL A 490 17.52 17.72 26.48
C VAL A 490 17.03 18.41 25.22
N ARG A 491 16.29 17.73 24.34
CA ARG A 491 15.78 18.33 23.09
C ARG A 491 14.51 19.14 23.24
N SER A 492 13.90 19.14 24.42
CA SER A 492 12.68 19.94 24.68
C SER A 492 12.85 21.42 24.27
N GLY A 493 11.74 22.05 23.87
CA GLY A 493 11.74 23.45 23.41
C GLY A 493 12.25 24.43 24.47
N SER A 494 12.10 24.08 25.75
CA SER A 494 12.64 24.80 26.91
C SER A 494 13.23 23.81 27.92
N PRO A 495 14.51 23.41 27.77
CA PRO A 495 15.13 22.40 28.64
C PRO A 495 15.23 22.86 30.09
N ASP A 496 14.75 22.02 31.01
CA ASP A 496 14.88 22.25 32.46
C ASP A 496 16.19 21.65 32.96
N ALA A 497 17.07 22.48 33.52
CA ALA A 497 18.40 22.07 33.96
C ALA A 497 18.37 20.93 35.00
N SER A 498 17.37 20.90 35.88
CA SER A 498 17.25 19.85 36.90
C SER A 498 16.83 18.53 36.27
N LYS A 499 15.83 18.56 35.37
CA LYS A 499 15.34 17.37 34.68
C LYS A 499 16.38 16.76 33.75
N CYS A 500 17.12 17.60 33.00
CA CYS A 500 18.22 17.13 32.16
C CYS A 500 19.32 16.46 32.99
N LYS A 501 19.70 17.04 34.14
CA LYS A 501 20.69 16.43 35.04
C LYS A 501 20.22 15.11 35.62
N THR A 502 18.96 15.00 36.03
CA THR A 502 18.41 13.73 36.54
C THR A 502 18.44 12.66 35.44
N ALA A 503 17.91 12.96 34.25
CA ALA A 503 17.89 12.00 33.14
C ALA A 503 19.30 11.53 32.75
N LEU A 504 20.27 12.45 32.64
CA LEU A 504 21.66 12.12 32.29
C LEU A 504 22.35 11.29 33.39
N ASN A 505 22.14 11.60 34.67
CA ASN A 505 22.74 10.79 35.75
C ASN A 505 22.13 9.39 35.83
N ASP A 506 20.82 9.26 35.60
CA ASP A 506 20.15 7.96 35.59
C ASP A 506 20.61 7.10 34.41
N SER A 507 20.70 7.68 33.20
CA SER A 507 21.24 7.00 32.01
C SER A 507 22.71 6.62 32.18
N LEU A 508 23.56 7.55 32.65
CA LEU A 508 24.97 7.27 32.96
C LEU A 508 25.14 6.15 34.00
N SER A 509 24.27 6.06 35.00
CA SER A 509 24.33 4.98 35.99
C SER A 509 24.05 3.62 35.35
N VAL A 510 23.08 3.54 34.45
CA VAL A 510 22.72 2.30 33.74
C VAL A 510 23.80 1.93 32.72
N LEU A 511 24.27 2.89 31.92
CA LEU A 511 25.38 2.71 30.97
C LEU A 511 26.66 2.24 31.67
N ASN A 512 27.09 2.91 32.75
CA ASN A 512 28.28 2.50 33.49
C ASN A 512 28.11 1.15 34.21
N GLY A 513 26.89 0.79 34.61
CA GLY A 513 26.59 -0.53 35.17
C GLY A 513 26.73 -1.64 34.13
N ALA A 514 26.27 -1.39 32.90
CA ALA A 514 26.35 -2.34 31.79
C ALA A 514 27.73 -2.38 31.11
N ASN A 515 28.53 -1.32 31.25
CA ASN A 515 29.86 -1.20 30.62
C ASN A 515 31.01 -1.75 31.48
N LYS A 516 30.75 -2.09 32.75
CA LYS A 516 31.68 -2.79 33.67
C LYS A 516 31.68 -4.28 33.43
#